data_AF-A0A961HE11-F1
#
_entry.id   AF-A0A961HE11-F1
#
_cell.length_a   1.000
_cell.length_b   1.000
_cell.length_c   1.000
_cell.angle_alpha   90.00
_cell.angle_beta   90.00
_cell.angle_gamma   90.00
#
_symmetry.space_group_name_H-M   'P 1'
#
loop_
_entity.id
_entity.type
_entity.pdbx_description
1 polymer ?
#
loop_
_entity_poly.entity_id
_entity_poly.type
_entity_poly.pdbx_seq_one_letter_code
_entity_poly.pdbx_strand_id
1 'polypeptide(L)'
;MRRFIAPLIAAVISAVALAGTAGAIPDQGTPEFDNYLQALQRNGYNLNPDTAWRVAHQACVGGIPGYIGLELAAQGVIGPGAQQRLMNVAMQYACPVQ
;
A
#
# COMPACT_ATOMS: atom_id res chain seq x y z
N MET A 1 -13.53 -27.81 -29.00
CA MET A 1 -13.78 -26.73 -28.01
C MET A 1 -13.53 -27.16 -26.57
N ARG A 2 -14.12 -28.27 -26.08
CA ARG A 2 -14.00 -28.71 -24.66
C ARG A 2 -12.56 -28.96 -24.16
N ARG A 3 -11.62 -29.34 -25.05
CA ARG A 3 -10.20 -29.60 -24.71
C ARG A 3 -9.37 -28.33 -24.44
N PHE A 4 -9.81 -27.17 -24.93
CA PHE A 4 -9.11 -25.89 -24.71
C PHE A 4 -9.68 -25.09 -23.54
N ILE A 5 -10.91 -25.39 -23.12
CA ILE A 5 -11.57 -24.72 -21.99
C ILE A 5 -10.95 -25.14 -20.66
N ALA A 6 -10.62 -26.43 -20.50
CA ALA A 6 -10.01 -26.95 -19.29
C ALA A 6 -8.67 -26.28 -18.91
N PRO A 7 -7.67 -26.15 -19.81
CA PRO A 7 -6.42 -25.47 -19.46
C PRO A 7 -6.60 -23.97 -19.24
N LEU A 8 -7.60 -23.35 -19.90
CA LEU A 8 -7.87 -21.91 -19.76
C LEU A 8 -8.51 -21.61 -18.40
N ILE A 9 -9.46 -22.44 -17.95
CA ILE A 9 -10.03 -22.35 -16.60
C ILE A 9 -8.95 -22.59 -15.55
N ALA A 10 -8.09 -23.59 -15.74
CA ALA A 10 -6.97 -23.85 -14.83
C ALA A 10 -6.03 -22.64 -14.74
N ALA A 11 -5.67 -22.04 -15.88
CA ALA A 11 -4.82 -20.84 -15.91
C ALA A 11 -5.47 -19.63 -15.21
N VAL A 12 -6.79 -19.43 -15.39
CA VAL A 12 -7.53 -18.36 -14.69
C VAL A 12 -7.55 -18.60 -13.18
N ILE A 13 -7.82 -19.83 -12.74
CA ILE A 13 -7.82 -20.17 -11.31
C ILE A 13 -6.42 -19.96 -10.71
N SER A 14 -5.36 -20.38 -11.41
CA SER A 14 -3.98 -20.16 -10.98
C SER A 14 -3.65 -18.66 -10.91
N ALA A 15 -4.08 -17.86 -11.90
CA ALA A 15 -3.86 -16.42 -11.90
C ALA A 15 -4.60 -15.72 -10.75
N VAL A 16 -5.84 -16.10 -10.45
CA VAL A 16 -6.62 -15.55 -9.32
C VAL A 16 -5.99 -15.94 -7.99
N ALA A 17 -5.52 -17.17 -7.86
CA ALA A 17 -4.82 -17.63 -6.65
C ALA A 17 -3.50 -16.88 -6.41
N LEU A 18 -2.73 -16.57 -7.46
CA LEU A 18 -1.53 -15.73 -7.36
C LEU A 18 -1.85 -14.23 -7.15
N ALA A 19 -3.01 -13.75 -7.61
CA ALA A 19 -3.42 -12.37 -7.39
C ALA A 19 -3.86 -12.11 -5.94
N GLY A 20 -4.39 -13.13 -5.24
CA GLY A 20 -4.79 -13.02 -3.83
C GLY A 20 -3.62 -12.76 -2.87
N THR A 21 -2.38 -13.03 -3.28
CA THR A 21 -1.17 -12.68 -2.51
C THR A 21 -0.63 -11.28 -2.83
N ALA A 22 -1.24 -10.54 -3.76
CA ALA A 22 -0.94 -9.13 -3.94
C ALA A 22 -1.47 -8.39 -2.69
N GLY A 23 -0.56 -7.98 -1.81
CA GLY A 23 -0.87 -7.36 -0.52
C GLY A 23 -1.96 -6.32 -0.67
N ALA A 24 -3.17 -6.69 -0.22
CA ALA A 24 -4.32 -5.81 -0.26
C ALA A 24 -3.99 -4.61 0.64
N ILE A 25 -3.76 -3.46 0.02
CA ILE A 25 -3.60 -2.21 0.75
C ILE A 25 -4.83 -2.06 1.63
N PRO A 26 -4.67 -1.82 2.94
CA PRO A 26 -5.80 -1.75 3.84
C PRO A 26 -6.77 -0.64 3.41
N ASP A 27 -8.05 -1.00 3.28
CA ASP A 27 -9.13 -0.08 2.92
C ASP A 27 -9.46 0.87 4.07
N GLN A 28 -9.81 2.12 3.76
CA GLN A 28 -10.17 3.09 4.80
C GLN A 28 -11.38 2.61 5.60
N GLY A 29 -11.31 2.75 6.93
CA GLY A 29 -12.36 2.31 7.86
C GLY A 29 -12.27 0.83 8.26
N THR A 30 -11.22 0.12 7.83
CA THR A 30 -10.91 -1.23 8.32
C THR A 30 -9.99 -1.19 9.55
N PRO A 31 -10.06 -2.18 10.46
CA PRO A 31 -9.13 -2.29 11.58
C PRO A 31 -7.66 -2.37 11.14
N GLU A 32 -7.39 -2.97 9.98
CA GLU A 32 -6.07 -3.04 9.37
C GLU A 32 -5.54 -1.65 9.02
N PHE A 33 -6.41 -0.79 8.47
CA PHE A 33 -6.08 0.59 8.18
C PHE A 33 -5.83 1.41 9.44
N ASP A 34 -6.62 1.20 10.50
CA ASP A 34 -6.40 1.85 11.79
C ASP A 34 -5.07 1.44 12.42
N ASN A 35 -4.68 0.17 12.29
CA ASN A 35 -3.36 -0.31 12.73
C ASN A 35 -2.22 0.35 11.95
N TYR A 36 -2.39 0.52 10.64
CA TYR A 36 -1.45 1.26 9.80
C TYR A 36 -1.33 2.73 10.23
N LEU A 37 -2.46 3.42 10.47
CA LEU A 37 -2.45 4.80 10.98
C LEU A 37 -1.75 4.92 12.33
N GLN A 38 -2.00 3.97 13.25
CA GLN A 38 -1.29 3.93 14.52
C GLN A 38 0.21 3.70 14.32
N ALA A 39 0.62 2.84 13.38
CA ALA A 39 2.03 2.60 13.09
C ALA A 39 2.71 3.86 12.54
N LEU A 40 2.06 4.60 11.63
CA LEU A 40 2.52 5.90 11.16
C LEU A 40 2.73 6.88 12.32
N GLN A 41 1.72 7.00 13.20
CA GLN A 41 1.78 7.90 14.34
C GLN A 41 2.90 7.52 15.33
N ARG A 42 3.11 6.23 15.60
CA ARG A 42 4.22 5.73 16.43
C ARG A 42 5.60 6.05 15.83
N ASN A 43 5.67 6.18 14.51
CA ASN A 43 6.88 6.60 13.79
C ASN A 43 6.97 8.12 13.58
N GLY A 44 6.08 8.90 14.20
CA GLY A 44 6.09 10.36 14.15
C GLY A 44 5.40 10.97 12.93
N TYR A 45 4.65 10.19 12.17
CA TYR A 45 3.91 10.65 10.99
C TYR A 45 2.43 10.83 11.32
N ASN A 46 2.01 12.08 11.52
CA ASN A 46 0.61 12.45 11.78
C ASN A 46 -0.08 12.83 10.46
N LEU A 47 -0.30 11.83 9.61
CA LEU A 47 -0.97 12.02 8.33
C LEU A 47 -2.48 11.95 8.51
N ASN A 48 -3.22 12.74 7.71
CA ASN A 48 -4.64 12.52 7.57
C ASN A 48 -4.89 11.15 6.88
N PRO A 49 -6.06 10.53 7.09
CA PRO A 49 -6.39 9.22 6.52
C PRO A 49 -6.24 9.15 4.99
N ASP A 50 -6.66 10.18 4.26
CA ASP A 50 -6.60 10.18 2.79
C ASP A 50 -5.16 10.18 2.26
N THR A 51 -4.31 11.02 2.85
CA THR A 51 -2.87 11.05 2.58
C THR A 51 -2.23 9.73 2.93
N ALA A 52 -2.53 9.16 4.10
CA ALA A 52 -1.98 7.88 4.53
C ALA A 52 -2.35 6.75 3.55
N TRP A 53 -3.59 6.73 3.07
CA TRP A 53 -4.05 5.76 2.06
C TRP A 53 -3.32 5.92 0.72
N ARG A 54 -3.07 7.15 0.27
CA ARG A 54 -2.28 7.44 -0.95
C ARG A 54 -0.80 7.06 -0.80
N VAL A 55 -0.22 7.29 0.37
CA VAL A 55 1.13 6.84 0.71
C VAL A 55 1.22 5.32 0.64
N ALA A 56 0.23 4.61 1.21
CA ALA A 56 0.17 3.16 1.14
C ALA A 56 0.09 2.67 -0.31
N HIS A 57 -0.76 3.29 -1.14
CA HIS A 57 -0.83 2.98 -2.58
C HIS A 57 0.51 3.18 -3.29
N GLN A 58 1.16 4.31 -3.04
CA GLN A 58 2.45 4.61 -3.65
C GLN A 58 3.55 3.66 -3.18
N ALA A 59 3.55 3.26 -1.91
CA ALA A 59 4.51 2.34 -1.33
C ALA A 59 4.32 0.90 -1.82
N CYS A 60 3.08 0.46 -2.01
CA CYS A 60 2.73 -0.94 -2.22
C CYS A 60 2.54 -1.34 -3.69
N VAL A 61 1.86 -0.50 -4.47
CA VAL A 61 1.62 -0.76 -5.91
C VAL A 61 2.70 -0.08 -6.75
N GLY A 62 3.39 0.89 -6.17
CA GLY A 62 4.21 1.83 -6.91
C GLY A 62 3.36 3.00 -7.43
N GLY A 63 4.02 4.12 -7.66
CA GLY A 63 3.40 5.34 -8.15
C GLY A 63 4.48 6.35 -8.52
N ILE A 64 4.09 7.48 -9.09
CA ILE A 64 5.05 8.51 -9.49
C ILE A 64 5.63 9.15 -8.22
N PRO A 65 6.95 8.99 -7.95
CA PRO A 65 7.60 9.63 -6.82
C PRO A 65 7.37 11.16 -6.82
N GLY A 66 7.02 11.72 -5.67
CA GLY A 66 6.84 13.17 -5.51
C GLY A 66 5.45 13.74 -5.81
N TYR A 67 4.50 12.97 -6.36
CA TYR A 67 3.15 13.48 -6.67
C TYR A 67 2.37 13.95 -5.43
N ILE A 68 2.68 13.36 -4.28
CA ILE A 68 2.10 13.71 -2.97
C ILE A 68 3.06 14.55 -2.11
N GLY A 69 4.22 14.95 -2.65
CA GLY A 69 5.32 15.51 -1.87
C GLY A 69 5.01 16.84 -1.19
N LEU A 70 4.24 17.72 -1.84
CA LEU A 70 3.81 18.99 -1.25
C LEU A 70 2.83 18.78 -0.08
N GLU A 71 1.94 17.81 -0.22
CA GLU A 71 0.95 17.46 0.80
C GLU A 71 1.59 16.76 1.99
N LEU A 72 2.60 15.92 1.74
CA LEU A 72 3.45 15.34 2.77
C LEU A 72 4.24 16.41 3.52
N ALA A 73 4.82 17.37 2.82
CA ALA A 73 5.52 18.50 3.44
C ALA A 73 4.56 19.35 4.30
N ALA A 74 3.34 19.60 3.81
CA ALA A 74 2.31 20.32 4.57
C ALA A 74 1.90 19.59 5.87
N GLN A 75 2.07 18.26 5.93
CA GLN A 75 1.81 17.43 7.10
C GLN A 75 3.06 17.10 7.92
N GLY A 76 4.15 17.85 7.71
CA GLY A 76 5.36 17.75 8.52
C GLY A 76 6.33 16.66 8.10
N VAL A 77 6.12 15.99 6.97
CA VAL A 77 7.10 15.05 6.38
C VAL A 77 8.19 15.84 5.66
N ILE A 78 9.05 16.49 6.46
CA ILE A 78 10.08 17.41 5.98
C ILE A 78 11.45 16.91 6.42
N GLY A 79 12.46 17.08 5.56
CA GLY A 79 13.86 16.80 5.87
C GLY A 79 14.43 15.61 5.09
N PRO A 80 15.76 15.44 5.17
CA PRO A 80 16.48 14.44 4.38
C PRO A 80 16.00 13.03 4.73
N GLY A 81 15.58 12.29 3.71
CA GLY A 81 15.08 10.91 3.84
C GLY A 81 13.76 10.76 4.59
N ALA A 82 13.05 11.84 4.94
CA ALA A 82 11.78 11.74 5.67
C ALA A 82 10.71 10.99 4.87
N GLN A 83 10.60 11.27 3.56
CA GLN A 83 9.73 10.54 2.65
C GLN A 83 10.17 9.09 2.48
N GLN A 84 11.47 8.81 2.39
CA GLN A 84 11.95 7.43 2.26
C GLN A 84 11.59 6.60 3.50
N ARG A 85 11.79 7.16 4.71
CA ARG A 85 11.41 6.49 5.96
C ARG A 85 9.90 6.29 6.06
N LEU A 86 9.11 7.28 5.63
CA LEU A 86 7.66 7.15 5.55
C LEU A 86 7.26 5.99 4.63
N MET A 87 7.84 5.93 3.44
CA MET A 87 7.58 4.83 2.49
C MET A 87 7.98 3.48 3.08
N ASN A 88 9.08 3.39 3.84
CA ASN A 88 9.47 2.15 4.51
C ASN A 88 8.45 1.70 5.56
N VAL A 89 7.92 2.63 6.38
CA VAL A 89 6.85 2.33 7.34
C VAL A 89 5.58 1.91 6.60
N ALA A 90 5.22 2.61 5.53
CA ALA A 90 4.06 2.24 4.72
C ALA A 90 4.20 0.84 4.09
N MET A 91 5.36 0.50 3.54
CA MET A 91 5.63 -0.86 3.04
C MET A 91 5.49 -1.91 4.14
N GLN A 92 6.04 -1.63 5.33
CA GLN A 92 6.02 -2.60 6.43
C GLN A 92 4.61 -2.88 6.97
N TYR A 93 3.75 -1.87 7.05
CA TYR A 93 2.45 -1.98 7.74
C TYR A 93 1.24 -2.01 6.81
N ALA A 94 1.34 -1.47 5.59
CA ALA A 94 0.24 -1.45 4.63
C ALA A 94 0.34 -2.55 3.56
N CYS A 95 1.54 -3.09 3.31
CA CYS A 95 1.74 -4.21 2.39
C CYS A 95 2.97 -5.04 2.78
N PRO A 96 2.95 -5.70 3.96
CA PRO A 96 4.03 -6.57 4.34
C PRO A 96 4.23 -7.62 3.24
N VAL A 97 5.41 -7.61 2.62
CA VAL A 97 5.81 -8.62 1.65
C VAL A 97 5.74 -9.96 2.37
N GLN A 98 4.82 -10.83 1.97
CA GLN A 98 4.73 -12.21 2.47
C GLN A 98 5.65 -13.12 1.65
#